data_AF-A0A949SK07-F1
#
_entry.id   AF-A0A949SK07-F1
#
_cell.length_a   1.000
_cell.length_b   1.000
_cell.length_c   1.000
_cell.angle_alpha   90.00
_cell.angle_beta   90.00
_cell.angle_gamma   90.00
#
_symmetry.space_group_name_H-M   'P 1'
#
loop_
_entity.id
_entity.type
_entity.pdbx_description
1 polymer ?
#
loop_
_entity_poly.entity_id
_entity_poly.type
_entity_poly.pdbx_seq_one_letter_code
_entity_poly.pdbx_strand_id
1 'polypeptide(L)'
;MMQACANCGNLNSEESNFCRFCGTRAHSQVPTTQQGHPFATQALGEPQPDQQNPHPGDPYNYSPPPPYSWKTDEFRTNNQARKTLNLPPQAFAERPPVPAPLASYQGGPMAGNYRCPNCGTTFLPRIERKISTAGWITFALLLVFIFPLFWIGLLIKEDQYVCPMCRRRVG
;
A
#
# COMPACT_ATOMS: atom_id res chain seq x y z
N MET A 1 -9.97 -37.52 -10.59
CA MET A 1 -10.56 -37.49 -9.23
C MET A 1 -10.38 -36.08 -8.65
N MET A 2 -11.06 -35.69 -7.57
CA MET A 2 -10.86 -34.36 -6.95
C MET A 2 -9.99 -34.48 -5.69
N GLN A 3 -9.04 -33.56 -5.50
CA GLN A 3 -8.16 -33.55 -4.32
C GLN A 3 -8.44 -32.31 -3.46
N ALA A 4 -8.56 -32.51 -2.15
CA ALA A 4 -8.72 -31.41 -1.19
C ALA A 4 -7.39 -30.69 -0.93
N CYS A 5 -7.41 -29.36 -0.89
CA CYS A 5 -6.22 -28.56 -0.57
C CYS A 5 -5.84 -28.71 0.91
N ALA A 6 -4.58 -29.03 1.20
CA ALA A 6 -4.07 -29.16 2.57
C ALA A 6 -4.07 -27.85 3.39
N ASN A 7 -4.17 -26.68 2.73
CA ASN A 7 -4.14 -25.38 3.40
C ASN A 7 -5.56 -24.86 3.73
N CYS A 8 -6.49 -24.94 2.78
CA CYS A 8 -7.84 -24.35 2.93
C CYS A 8 -8.99 -25.37 2.84
N GLY A 9 -8.72 -26.65 2.56
CA GLY A 9 -9.72 -27.72 2.50
C GLY A 9 -10.56 -27.77 1.22
N ASN A 10 -10.51 -26.76 0.35
CA ASN A 10 -11.31 -26.72 -0.88
C ASN A 10 -10.86 -27.77 -1.91
N LEU A 11 -11.84 -28.35 -2.62
CA LEU A 11 -11.61 -29.31 -3.69
C LEU A 11 -11.04 -28.62 -4.92
N ASN A 12 -10.03 -29.25 -5.51
CA ASN A 12 -9.36 -28.76 -6.70
C ASN A 12 -9.27 -29.86 -7.76
N SER A 13 -9.07 -29.46 -9.02
CA SER A 13 -8.80 -30.40 -10.10
C SER A 13 -7.44 -31.06 -9.90
N GLU A 14 -7.32 -32.36 -10.16
CA GLU A 14 -6.04 -33.10 -10.02
C GLU A 14 -4.92 -32.54 -10.91
N GLU A 15 -5.27 -31.89 -12.02
CA GLU A 15 -4.31 -31.29 -12.96
C GLU A 15 -3.75 -29.94 -12.49
N SER A 16 -4.29 -29.37 -11.42
CA SER A 16 -3.94 -28.02 -11.00
C SER A 16 -2.77 -27.99 -10.01
N ASN A 17 -1.66 -27.41 -10.44
CA ASN A 17 -0.45 -27.24 -9.63
C ASN A 17 -0.65 -26.33 -8.40
N PHE A 18 -1.72 -25.52 -8.38
CA PHE A 18 -2.01 -24.53 -7.34
C PHE A 18 -3.49 -24.55 -6.98
N CYS A 19 -3.80 -24.33 -5.70
CA CYS A 19 -5.17 -24.14 -5.22
C CYS A 19 -5.76 -22.85 -5.79
N ARG A 20 -6.86 -22.96 -6.53
CA ARG A 20 -7.57 -21.80 -7.08
C ARG A 20 -8.14 -20.85 -6.02
N PHE A 21 -8.33 -21.32 -4.79
CA PHE A 21 -8.94 -20.54 -3.71
C PHE A 21 -7.92 -19.82 -2.83
N CYS A 22 -6.80 -20.47 -2.48
CA CYS A 22 -5.79 -19.89 -1.58
C CYS A 22 -4.40 -19.68 -2.22
N GLY A 23 -4.18 -20.12 -3.46
CA GLY A 23 -2.91 -19.97 -4.17
C GLY A 23 -1.79 -20.93 -3.74
N THR A 24 -2.01 -21.74 -2.71
CA THR A 24 -1.01 -22.70 -2.20
C THR A 24 -0.75 -23.83 -3.22
N ARG A 25 0.50 -24.24 -3.36
CA ARG A 25 0.90 -25.31 -4.29
C ARG A 25 0.31 -26.64 -3.86
N ALA A 26 -0.23 -27.42 -4.79
CA ALA A 26 -0.91 -28.68 -4.51
C ALA A 26 0.00 -29.73 -3.84
N HIS A 27 1.31 -29.67 -4.10
CA HIS A 27 2.32 -30.59 -3.56
C HIS A 27 3.16 -30.02 -2.41
N SER A 28 2.70 -28.97 -1.74
CA SER A 28 3.38 -28.51 -0.53
C SER A 28 3.10 -29.48 0.62
N GLN A 29 4.03 -30.40 0.88
CA GLN A 29 4.11 -31.09 2.17
C GLN A 29 4.28 -30.02 3.25
N VAL A 30 3.21 -29.78 4.02
CA VAL A 30 3.23 -28.89 5.17
C VAL A 30 4.01 -29.62 6.27
N PRO A 31 5.07 -29.03 6.86
CA PRO A 31 5.60 -29.51 8.13
C PRO A 31 4.50 -29.36 9.17
N THR A 32 4.06 -30.48 9.71
CA THR A 32 3.04 -30.60 10.74
C THR A 32 3.37 -29.73 11.95
N THR A 33 2.65 -28.63 12.13
CA THR A 33 2.43 -28.02 13.46
C THR A 33 0.94 -28.02 13.75
N GLN A 34 0.60 -28.81 14.77
CA GLN A 34 -0.74 -29.13 15.25
C GLN A 34 -1.45 -27.93 15.89
N GLN A 35 -2.76 -28.13 16.11
CA GLN A 35 -3.72 -27.40 16.96
C GLN A 35 -4.48 -26.30 16.19
N GLY A 36 -5.71 -26.46 15.70
CA GLY A 36 -6.78 -27.43 15.98
C GLY A 36 -7.95 -26.70 16.66
N HIS A 37 -9.05 -26.43 15.95
CA HIS A 37 -10.40 -26.24 16.51
C HIS A 37 -11.47 -26.48 15.42
N PRO A 38 -12.54 -27.23 15.70
CA PRO A 38 -13.59 -27.56 14.73
C PRO A 38 -14.77 -26.59 14.86
N PHE A 39 -15.41 -26.17 13.76
CA PHE A 39 -16.86 -25.97 13.77
C PHE A 39 -17.45 -26.15 12.37
N ALA A 40 -18.68 -26.65 12.41
CA ALA A 40 -19.36 -27.38 11.37
C ALA A 40 -20.12 -26.51 10.36
N THR A 41 -20.41 -27.17 9.25
CA THR A 41 -21.23 -26.82 8.08
C THR A 41 -22.55 -26.11 8.40
N GLN A 42 -22.96 -25.16 7.55
CA GLN A 42 -24.36 -25.02 7.13
C GLN A 42 -24.49 -24.31 5.77
N ALA A 43 -25.41 -24.82 4.98
CA ALA A 43 -25.61 -24.58 3.55
C ALA A 43 -26.61 -23.44 3.26
N LEU A 44 -26.63 -23.07 1.97
CA LEU A 44 -27.39 -21.98 1.32
C LEU A 44 -28.82 -21.74 1.79
N GLY A 45 -29.15 -20.46 1.92
CA GLY A 45 -30.49 -19.86 1.77
C GLY A 45 -30.37 -18.46 1.14
N GLU A 46 -31.30 -18.16 0.25
CA GLU A 46 -31.45 -17.02 -0.68
C GLU A 46 -31.42 -15.56 -0.10
N PRO A 47 -31.43 -14.51 -0.96
CA PRO A 47 -31.08 -13.14 -0.56
C PRO A 47 -32.27 -12.36 0.00
N GLN A 48 -32.08 -11.68 1.14
CA GLN A 48 -33.04 -10.72 1.68
C GLN A 48 -32.31 -9.43 2.09
N PRO A 49 -32.77 -8.23 1.67
CA PRO A 49 -32.21 -6.97 2.10
C PRO A 49 -32.90 -6.56 3.41
N ASP A 50 -32.18 -6.66 4.54
CA ASP A 50 -32.74 -6.24 5.82
C ASP A 50 -31.93 -5.14 6.51
N GLN A 51 -32.73 -4.22 7.05
CA GLN A 51 -32.36 -3.02 7.77
C GLN A 51 -31.43 -3.33 8.95
N GLN A 52 -30.32 -2.59 9.01
CA GLN A 52 -29.42 -2.60 10.16
C GLN A 52 -30.12 -2.04 11.40
N ASN A 53 -30.50 -2.96 12.28
CA ASN A 53 -30.86 -2.67 13.66
C ASN A 53 -29.55 -2.48 14.48
N PRO A 54 -29.34 -1.37 15.20
CA PRO A 54 -28.09 -1.13 15.93
C PRO A 54 -27.96 -2.09 17.12
N HIS A 55 -26.86 -2.85 17.16
CA HIS A 55 -26.52 -3.70 18.30
C HIS A 55 -25.82 -2.84 19.38
N PRO A 56 -26.35 -2.74 20.62
CA PRO A 56 -25.72 -1.98 21.68
C PRO A 56 -24.70 -2.88 22.40
N GLY A 57 -23.41 -2.75 22.08
CA GLY A 57 -22.40 -3.53 22.81
C GLY A 57 -20.94 -3.41 22.41
N ASP A 58 -20.60 -2.93 21.21
CA ASP A 58 -19.20 -2.94 20.77
C ASP A 58 -18.50 -1.58 21.03
N PRO A 59 -17.53 -1.49 21.96
CA PRO A 59 -16.77 -0.26 22.24
C PRO A 59 -15.84 0.16 21.10
N TYR A 60 -15.64 -0.70 20.11
CA TYR A 60 -14.85 -0.42 18.93
C TYR A 60 -15.70 -0.72 17.70
N ASN A 61 -16.49 0.29 17.31
CA ASN A 61 -17.24 0.36 16.07
C ASN A 61 -16.27 0.43 14.88
N TYR A 62 -15.57 -0.68 14.63
CA TYR A 62 -14.63 -0.85 13.55
C TYR A 62 -15.39 -1.36 12.33
N SER A 63 -15.90 -0.42 11.52
CA SER A 63 -16.35 -0.75 10.18
C SER A 63 -15.13 -0.88 9.27
N PRO A 64 -14.84 -2.05 8.68
CA PRO A 64 -13.73 -2.19 7.74
C PRO A 64 -13.97 -1.27 6.53
N PRO A 65 -12.93 -0.58 6.02
CA PRO A 65 -13.10 0.28 4.86
C PRO A 65 -13.55 -0.56 3.65
N PRO A 66 -14.47 -0.04 2.82
CA PRO A 66 -14.94 -0.75 1.65
C PRO A 66 -13.76 -1.08 0.71
N PRO A 67 -13.74 -2.28 0.10
CA PRO A 67 -12.66 -2.70 -0.78
C PRO A 67 -12.64 -1.84 -2.05
N TYR A 68 -11.59 -1.03 -2.18
CA TYR A 68 -11.13 -0.37 -3.41
C TYR A 68 -12.18 0.46 -4.17
N SER A 69 -12.54 1.64 -3.65
CA SER A 69 -13.09 2.72 -4.48
C SER A 69 -11.98 3.30 -5.36
N TRP A 70 -11.76 2.75 -6.55
CA TRP A 70 -10.87 3.35 -7.56
C TRP A 70 -11.41 4.67 -8.15
N LYS A 71 -12.47 5.25 -7.55
CA LYS A 71 -12.94 6.61 -7.84
C LYS A 71 -12.01 7.60 -7.15
N THR A 72 -11.02 8.08 -7.90
CA THR A 72 -10.10 9.16 -7.52
C THR A 72 -10.77 10.54 -7.33
N ASP A 73 -12.09 10.62 -7.21
CA ASP A 73 -12.86 11.89 -7.17
C ASP A 73 -13.29 12.30 -5.75
N GLU A 74 -13.00 11.47 -4.73
CA GLU A 74 -13.27 11.83 -3.33
C GLU A 74 -12.18 12.72 -2.71
N PHE A 75 -11.04 12.90 -3.38
CA PHE A 75 -10.06 13.92 -3.04
C PHE A 75 -10.44 15.28 -3.65
N ARG A 76 -11.66 15.76 -3.35
CA ARG A 76 -11.94 17.18 -3.47
C ARG A 76 -11.08 17.86 -2.41
N THR A 77 -9.91 18.38 -2.81
CA THR A 77 -9.04 19.16 -1.91
C THR A 77 -9.90 20.28 -1.34
N ASN A 78 -10.33 20.09 -0.10
CA ASN A 78 -11.18 21.05 0.58
C ASN A 78 -10.29 22.28 0.84
N ASN A 79 -10.32 23.24 -0.08
CA ASN A 79 -9.57 24.50 0.00
C ASN A 79 -10.10 25.43 1.09
N GLN A 80 -10.98 24.96 1.98
CA GLN A 80 -11.33 25.71 3.16
C GLN A 80 -10.11 25.80 4.06
N ALA A 81 -9.57 27.03 4.18
CA ALA A 81 -8.60 27.36 5.21
C ALA A 81 -9.12 26.81 6.54
N ARG A 82 -8.33 25.91 7.14
CA ARG A 82 -8.64 25.22 8.39
C ARG A 82 -9.10 26.27 9.41
N LYS A 83 -10.41 26.39 9.64
CA LYS A 83 -10.95 27.25 10.68
C LYS A 83 -10.41 26.71 12.00
N THR A 84 -9.55 27.49 12.64
CA THR A 84 -9.16 27.26 14.03
C THR A 84 -10.45 27.30 14.84
N LEU A 85 -10.89 26.14 15.30
CA LEU A 85 -11.99 26.06 16.26
C LEU A 85 -11.59 26.94 17.45
N ASN A 86 -12.39 27.97 17.76
CA ASN A 86 -12.21 28.77 18.97
C ASN A 86 -12.55 27.86 20.17
N LEU A 87 -11.58 27.05 20.57
CA LEU A 87 -11.66 26.31 21.83
C LEU A 87 -11.51 27.32 22.97
N PRO A 88 -12.36 27.23 24.01
CA PRO A 88 -12.20 28.06 25.19
C PRO A 88 -10.79 27.87 25.78
N PRO A 89 -10.15 28.93 26.31
CA PRO A 89 -8.86 28.84 26.97
C PRO A 89 -9.04 28.10 28.30
N GLN A 90 -9.05 26.78 28.26
CA GLN A 90 -9.11 25.95 29.45
C GLN A 90 -8.04 24.87 29.35
N ALA A 91 -7.08 24.99 30.26
CA ALA A 91 -6.09 23.99 30.64
C ALA A 91 -5.03 23.62 29.60
N PHE A 92 -4.07 24.53 29.39
CA PHE A 92 -2.68 24.13 29.24
C PHE A 92 -2.19 23.55 30.58
N ALA A 93 -2.72 22.41 31.00
CA ALA A 93 -2.16 21.65 32.09
C ALA A 93 -0.95 20.88 31.53
N GLU A 94 0.22 21.24 32.05
CA GLU A 94 1.54 20.63 31.89
C GLU A 94 1.52 19.11 31.68
N ARG A 95 1.30 18.68 30.44
CA ARG A 95 1.66 17.33 30.01
C ARG A 95 2.94 17.44 29.19
N PRO A 96 4.05 16.82 29.61
CA PRO A 96 5.27 16.83 28.82
C PRO A 96 4.94 16.31 27.40
N PRO A 97 5.45 16.95 26.34
CA PRO A 97 5.17 16.54 24.97
C PRO A 97 5.63 15.09 24.81
N VAL A 98 4.67 14.18 24.66
CA VAL A 98 4.95 12.80 24.27
C VAL A 98 5.68 12.90 22.93
N PRO A 99 6.87 12.31 22.76
CA PRO A 99 7.61 12.40 21.50
C PRO A 99 6.69 11.86 20.41
N ALA A 100 6.30 12.76 19.49
CA ALA A 100 5.46 12.39 18.37
C ALA A 100 6.16 11.23 17.65
N PRO A 101 5.50 10.08 17.42
CA PRO A 101 6.09 9.02 16.63
C PRO A 101 6.42 9.61 15.27
N LEU A 102 7.71 9.63 14.93
CA LEU A 102 8.19 9.97 13.59
C LEU A 102 7.32 9.20 12.61
N ALA A 103 6.60 9.93 11.75
CA ALA A 103 5.70 9.35 10.77
C ALA A 103 6.45 8.25 10.01
N SER A 104 6.17 7.01 10.38
CA SER A 104 6.69 5.83 9.73
C SER A 104 6.07 5.84 8.34
N TYR A 105 6.91 6.10 7.34
CA TYR A 105 6.57 5.96 5.94
C TYR A 105 5.92 4.58 5.76
N GLN A 106 4.60 4.52 5.67
CA GLN A 106 3.87 3.30 5.36
C GLN A 106 4.17 2.96 3.90
N GLY A 107 5.28 2.26 3.68
CA GLY A 107 5.50 1.51 2.46
C GLY A 107 4.42 0.43 2.41
N GLY A 108 3.43 0.62 1.54
CA GLY A 108 2.40 -0.40 1.32
C GLY A 108 3.03 -1.75 0.96
N PRO A 109 2.46 -2.87 1.41
CA PRO A 109 2.96 -4.21 1.16
C PRO A 109 2.68 -4.64 -0.28
N MET A 110 3.35 -4.02 -1.25
CA MET A 110 3.18 -4.34 -2.67
C MET A 110 4.53 -4.32 -3.38
N ALA A 111 5.40 -5.29 -3.08
CA ALA A 111 6.49 -5.65 -3.99
C ALA A 111 7.01 -7.04 -3.64
N GLY A 112 6.62 -8.04 -4.43
CA GLY A 112 7.15 -9.39 -4.32
C GLY A 112 8.67 -9.39 -4.39
N ASN A 113 9.33 -10.13 -3.49
CA ASN A 113 10.75 -10.49 -3.46
C ASN A 113 11.74 -9.49 -4.11
N TYR A 114 11.55 -8.19 -3.94
CA TYR A 114 12.52 -7.21 -4.43
C TYR A 114 13.80 -7.37 -3.63
N ARG A 115 14.94 -7.46 -4.32
CA ARG A 115 16.27 -7.45 -3.72
C ARG A 115 17.15 -6.52 -4.53
N CYS A 116 17.78 -5.56 -3.85
CA CYS A 116 18.73 -4.66 -4.49
C CYS A 116 19.89 -5.46 -5.11
N PRO A 117 20.23 -5.29 -6.39
CA PRO A 117 21.32 -6.03 -7.04
C PRO A 117 22.70 -5.67 -6.49
N ASN A 118 22.84 -4.53 -5.80
CA ASN A 118 24.12 -4.05 -5.29
C ASN A 118 24.41 -4.51 -3.85
N CYS A 119 23.42 -4.53 -2.96
CA CYS A 119 23.62 -4.85 -1.54
C CYS A 119 22.69 -5.95 -1.01
N GLY A 120 21.78 -6.49 -1.85
CA GLY A 120 20.86 -7.56 -1.47
C GLY A 120 19.72 -7.15 -0.54
N THR A 121 19.60 -5.87 -0.18
CA THR A 121 18.54 -5.41 0.72
C THR A 121 17.15 -5.58 0.10
N THR A 122 16.17 -5.91 0.93
CA THR A 122 14.76 -6.07 0.56
C THR A 122 13.94 -4.78 0.69
N PHE A 123 14.57 -3.68 1.11
CA PHE A 123 13.90 -2.37 1.15
C PHE A 123 13.57 -1.88 -0.26
N LEU A 124 12.35 -1.40 -0.46
CA LEU A 124 11.93 -0.80 -1.71
C LEU A 124 12.82 0.40 -2.07
N PRO A 125 13.11 0.61 -3.37
CA PRO A 125 13.88 1.76 -3.81
C PRO A 125 13.15 3.07 -3.48
N ARG A 126 13.90 4.07 -3.03
CA ARG A 126 13.39 5.42 -2.82
C ARG A 126 13.38 6.15 -4.16
N ILE A 127 12.26 6.80 -4.48
CA ILE A 127 12.15 7.65 -5.66
C ILE A 127 12.73 9.02 -5.31
N GLU A 128 13.83 9.40 -5.95
CA GLU A 128 14.41 10.74 -5.85
C GLU A 128 14.19 11.50 -7.16
N ARG A 129 13.59 12.70 -7.07
CA ARG A 129 13.43 13.61 -8.19
C ARG A 129 14.68 14.45 -8.36
N LYS A 130 15.38 14.27 -9.49
CA LYS A 130 16.54 15.10 -9.88
C LYS A 130 16.31 15.69 -11.27
N ILE A 131 16.94 16.83 -11.53
CA ILE A 131 16.97 17.39 -12.89
C ILE A 131 17.73 16.40 -13.77
N SER A 132 17.12 15.98 -14.88
CA SER A 132 17.76 15.03 -15.78
C SER A 132 19.05 15.62 -16.36
N THR A 133 20.05 14.76 -16.60
CA THR A 133 21.23 15.15 -17.38
C THR A 133 20.84 15.62 -18.78
N ALA A 134 19.81 15.01 -19.38
CA ALA A 134 19.23 15.44 -20.65
C ALA A 134 18.58 16.85 -20.55
N GLY A 135 17.97 17.18 -19.41
CA GLY A 135 17.43 18.51 -19.14
C GLY A 135 18.51 19.59 -19.14
N TRP A 136 19.68 19.29 -18.57
CA TRP A 136 20.83 20.21 -18.61
C TRP A 136 21.40 20.41 -20.01
N ILE A 137 21.51 19.35 -20.80
CA ILE A 137 22.02 19.43 -22.18
C ILE A 137 21.04 20.23 -23.05
N THR A 138 19.74 19.94 -22.96
CA THR A 138 18.71 20.69 -23.71
C THR A 138 18.63 22.15 -23.26
N PHE A 139 18.76 22.44 -21.97
CA PHE A 139 18.88 23.81 -21.45
C PHE A 139 20.07 24.56 -22.08
N ALA A 140 21.26 23.95 -22.11
CA ALA A 140 22.44 24.58 -22.70
C ALA A 140 22.30 24.83 -24.21
N LEU A 141 21.76 23.86 -24.96
CA LEU A 141 21.52 24.01 -26.40
C LEU A 141 20.45 25.10 -26.68
N LEU A 142 19.32 25.06 -25.97
CA LEU A 142 18.26 26.05 -26.17
C LEU A 142 18.71 27.45 -25.76
N LEU A 143 19.54 27.60 -24.72
CA LEU A 143 20.08 28.90 -24.33
C LEU A 143 20.91 29.55 -25.44
N VAL A 144 21.69 28.75 -26.20
CA VAL A 144 22.54 29.24 -27.28
C VAL A 144 21.75 29.50 -28.58
N PHE A 145 20.84 28.59 -28.94
CA PHE A 145 20.15 28.65 -30.23
C PHE A 145 18.80 29.40 -30.18
N ILE A 146 18.04 29.27 -29.08
CA ILE A 146 16.66 29.76 -28.97
C ILE A 146 16.38 30.26 -27.54
N PHE A 147 16.86 31.47 -27.25
CA PHE A 147 16.76 32.12 -25.95
C PHE A 147 15.35 32.14 -25.31
N PRO A 148 14.21 32.24 -26.03
CA PRO A 148 12.90 32.19 -25.36
C PRO A 148 12.46 30.79 -24.90
N LEU A 149 13.11 29.70 -25.35
CA LEU A 149 12.66 28.32 -25.06
C LEU A 149 13.47 27.60 -23.96
N PHE A 150 14.52 28.22 -23.38
CA PHE A 150 15.41 27.52 -22.45
C PHE A 150 14.70 26.96 -21.19
N TRP A 151 13.61 27.60 -20.75
CA TRP A 151 12.84 27.20 -19.57
C TRP A 151 12.21 25.81 -19.69
N ILE A 152 11.98 25.31 -20.92
CA ILE A 152 11.45 23.96 -21.17
C ILE A 152 12.44 22.88 -20.70
N GLY A 153 13.75 23.12 -20.84
CA GLY A 153 14.78 22.18 -20.38
C GLY A 153 14.77 21.95 -18.86
N LEU A 154 14.32 22.94 -18.08
CA LEU A 154 14.20 22.84 -16.62
C LEU A 154 12.95 22.07 -16.16
N LEU A 155 11.97 21.87 -17.04
CA LEU A 155 10.75 21.11 -16.74
C LEU A 155 10.96 19.59 -16.83
N ILE A 156 12.06 19.16 -17.47
CA ILE A 156 12.41 17.74 -17.57
C ILE A 156 13.01 17.27 -16.23
N LYS A 157 12.15 16.70 -15.39
CA LYS A 157 12.54 15.98 -14.18
C LYS A 157 12.54 14.49 -14.47
N GLU A 158 13.57 13.81 -13.96
CA GLU A 158 13.69 12.36 -14.07
C GLU A 158 13.57 11.77 -12.67
N ASP A 159 12.66 10.79 -12.55
CA ASP A 159 12.50 10.02 -11.33
C ASP A 159 13.57 8.92 -11.33
N GLN A 160 14.45 8.94 -10.32
CA GLN A 160 15.47 7.92 -10.18
C GLN A 160 15.24 7.07 -8.94
N TYR A 161 15.29 5.76 -9.15
CA TYR A 161 15.15 4.77 -8.10
C TYR A 161 16.52 4.55 -7.45
N VAL A 162 16.64 4.92 -6.18
CA VAL A 162 17.88 4.82 -5.41
C VAL A 162 17.66 3.90 -4.22
N CYS A 163 18.57 2.94 -4.04
CA CYS A 163 18.53 2.07 -2.86
C CYS A 163 18.80 2.87 -1.58
N PRO A 164 17.97 2.77 -0.53
CA PRO A 164 18.17 3.54 0.71
C PRO A 164 19.42 3.10 1.49
N MET A 165 19.87 1.85 1.31
CA MET A 165 21.01 1.30 2.05
C MET A 165 22.36 1.64 1.39
N CYS A 166 22.52 1.33 0.10
CA CYS A 166 23.81 1.49 -0.59
C CYS A 166 23.88 2.73 -1.50
N ARG A 167 22.79 3.50 -1.61
CA ARG A 167 22.68 4.73 -2.45
C ARG A 167 23.02 4.56 -3.93
N ARG A 168 23.07 3.32 -4.43
CA ARG A 168 23.22 3.06 -5.87
C ARG A 168 21.87 3.13 -6.57
N ARG A 169 21.90 3.57 -7.83
CA ARG A 169 20.74 3.57 -8.72
C ARG A 169 20.35 2.14 -9.06
N VAL A 170 19.05 1.89 -9.11
CA VAL A 170 18.44 0.58 -9.31
C VAL A 170 17.30 0.74 -10.30
N GLY A 171 17.62 0.67 -11.59
CA GLY A 171 16.71 0.97 -12.70
C GLY A 171 17.48 1.51 -13.87
#